data_AF-A0A946TIF4-F1
#
_entry.id   AF-A0A946TIF4-F1
#
_cell.length_a   1.000
_cell.length_b   1.000
_cell.length_c   1.000
_cell.angle_alpha   90.00
_cell.angle_beta   90.00
_cell.angle_gamma   90.00
#
_symmetry.space_group_name_H-M   'P 1'
#
loop_
_entity.id
_entity.type
_entity.pdbx_description
1 polymer ?
#
loop_
_entity_poly.entity_id
_entity_poly.type
_entity_poly.pdbx_seq_one_letter_code
_entity_poly.pdbx_strand_id
1 'polypeptide(L)'
;MKKMNFIMGLLLVLCLSLVGCSLYPDYDQDSEMETEVIVKDAPVGESIVENEEVVDENVLQKPANNKEVEIISPKEDLDECVGDADCGEHEVISASCFQGNVNSQYKDYYCDDGKCKAKGGSTIESCDRGLELCREGECIEIATLPCNDTDGGKNYLEAGKVVDAKGKEFFDECLTAFKLQEAFCTAGEFNKGVGDYEDVRCEDDEVCSVNHCKAVPDDE
;
A
#
# COMPACT_ATOMS: atom_id res chain seq x y z
N MET A 1 -7.36 -18.22 51.12
CA MET A 1 -8.45 -17.40 50.57
C MET A 1 -8.23 -15.95 50.98
N LYS A 2 -7.61 -15.14 50.12
CA LYS A 2 -7.43 -13.69 50.34
C LYS A 2 -8.08 -12.97 49.16
N LYS A 3 -9.17 -12.26 49.43
CA LYS A 3 -9.84 -11.35 48.50
C LYS A 3 -9.06 -10.04 48.49
N MET A 4 -8.57 -9.61 47.33
CA MET A 4 -8.12 -8.24 47.11
C MET A 4 -9.09 -7.60 46.12
N ASN A 5 -9.89 -6.66 46.63
CA ASN A 5 -10.65 -5.70 45.87
C ASN A 5 -9.65 -4.68 45.29
N PHE A 6 -9.68 -4.43 43.98
CA PHE A 6 -9.00 -3.28 43.40
C PHE A 6 -10.01 -2.40 42.68
N ILE A 7 -9.94 -1.12 43.02
CA ILE A 7 -10.94 -0.08 42.85
C ILE A 7 -10.84 0.49 41.44
N MET A 8 -12.01 0.57 40.81
CA MET A 8 -12.31 1.20 39.54
C MET A 8 -12.13 2.73 39.67
N GLY A 9 -11.04 3.24 39.11
CA GLY A 9 -10.70 4.67 39.06
C GLY A 9 -11.26 5.31 37.80
N LEU A 10 -12.52 5.77 37.90
CA LEU A 10 -13.19 6.65 36.96
C LEU A 10 -12.55 8.05 37.04
N LEU A 11 -11.67 8.43 36.10
CA LEU A 11 -11.23 9.83 35.96
C LEU A 11 -11.78 10.42 34.66
N LEU A 12 -12.84 11.18 34.88
CA LEU A 12 -13.60 11.97 33.95
C LEU A 12 -12.90 13.34 33.86
N VAL A 13 -12.20 13.62 32.76
CA VAL A 13 -11.71 14.98 32.45
C VAL A 13 -12.37 15.46 31.17
N LEU A 14 -13.52 16.12 31.39
CA LEU A 14 -14.11 17.10 30.50
C LEU A 14 -13.14 18.26 30.29
N CYS A 15 -12.60 18.42 29.10
CA CYS A 15 -12.09 19.71 28.63
C CYS A 15 -13.08 20.31 27.62
N LEU A 16 -13.87 21.25 28.15
CA LEU A 16 -14.58 22.32 27.45
C LEU A 16 -13.70 22.90 26.32
N SER A 17 -14.18 22.88 25.07
CA SER A 17 -14.86 24.01 24.39
C SER A 17 -14.16 25.36 24.53
N LEU A 18 -13.72 25.92 23.40
CA LEU A 18 -13.72 27.34 22.99
C LEU A 18 -12.93 27.42 21.66
N VAL A 19 -13.60 27.47 20.51
CA VAL A 19 -13.86 28.71 19.75
C VAL A 19 -12.59 29.56 19.65
N GLY A 20 -11.87 29.40 18.54
CA GLY A 20 -10.73 30.22 18.17
C GLY A 20 -10.71 30.38 16.65
N CYS A 21 -10.95 31.62 16.21
CA CYS A 21 -10.96 32.08 14.84
C CYS A 21 -9.74 31.63 14.03
N SER A 22 -9.95 31.21 12.78
CA SER A 22 -8.93 31.36 11.74
C SER A 22 -9.54 32.18 10.60
N LEU A 23 -9.17 33.45 10.58
CA LEU A 23 -9.30 34.33 9.43
C LEU A 23 -8.46 33.72 8.31
N TYR A 24 -9.11 33.20 7.27
CA TYR A 24 -8.46 32.98 5.99
C TYR A 24 -8.34 34.34 5.29
N PRO A 25 -7.13 34.82 4.96
CA PRO A 25 -7.00 35.92 4.03
C PRO A 25 -7.35 35.44 2.62
N ASP A 26 -8.22 36.18 1.94
CA ASP A 26 -8.46 36.07 0.50
C ASP A 26 -7.13 36.27 -0.22
N TYR A 27 -6.68 35.24 -0.95
CA TYR A 27 -5.51 35.31 -1.81
C TYR A 27 -5.99 35.77 -3.19
N ASP A 28 -5.75 37.03 -3.52
CA ASP A 28 -5.92 37.58 -4.87
C ASP A 28 -4.99 36.83 -5.83
N GLN A 29 -5.60 36.16 -6.80
CA GLN A 29 -4.92 35.28 -7.74
C GLN A 29 -4.95 35.92 -9.13
N ASP A 30 -4.08 36.90 -9.36
CA ASP A 30 -3.83 37.47 -10.70
C ASP A 30 -2.36 37.95 -10.77
N SER A 31 -1.44 37.01 -10.99
CA SER A 31 -0.11 37.35 -11.54
C SER A 31 0.16 36.46 -12.75
N GLU A 32 -0.08 37.00 -13.93
CA GLU A 32 0.36 36.44 -15.20
C GLU A 32 1.89 36.49 -15.23
N MET A 33 2.53 35.34 -15.02
CA MET A 33 3.98 35.19 -15.16
C MET A 33 4.27 34.87 -16.64
N GLU A 34 4.63 35.90 -17.40
CA GLU A 34 5.11 35.73 -18.78
C GLU A 34 6.39 34.87 -18.76
N THR A 35 6.29 33.68 -19.33
CA THR A 35 7.42 32.74 -19.44
C THR A 35 8.13 33.00 -20.77
N GLU A 36 9.28 33.66 -20.74
CA GLU A 36 10.17 33.75 -21.91
C GLU A 36 10.85 32.39 -22.14
N VAL A 37 10.44 31.69 -23.18
CA VAL A 37 11.10 30.47 -23.66
C VAL A 37 12.28 30.88 -24.53
N ILE A 38 13.50 30.83 -23.96
CA ILE A 38 14.73 30.96 -24.73
C ILE A 38 15.12 29.59 -25.27
N VAL A 39 14.74 29.31 -26.52
CA VAL A 39 15.25 28.17 -27.28
C VAL A 39 16.71 28.49 -27.65
N LYS A 40 17.65 27.80 -27.01
CA LYS A 40 19.05 27.80 -27.46
C LYS A 40 19.23 26.61 -28.40
N ASP A 41 19.59 26.91 -29.64
CA ASP A 41 19.94 25.92 -30.65
C ASP A 41 21.10 25.04 -30.15
N ALA A 42 20.83 23.74 -29.99
CA ALA A 42 21.84 22.75 -29.70
C ALA A 42 22.62 22.40 -30.98
N PRO A 43 23.95 22.27 -30.92
CA PRO A 43 24.75 21.87 -32.08
C PRO A 43 24.44 20.43 -32.49
N VAL A 44 24.19 20.28 -33.79
CA VAL A 44 24.09 19.00 -34.51
C VAL A 44 25.43 18.30 -34.40
N GLY A 45 25.49 17.26 -33.58
CA GLY A 45 26.65 16.39 -33.37
C GLY A 45 26.31 14.96 -33.75
N GLU A 46 27.09 14.46 -34.71
CA GLU A 46 27.22 13.11 -35.28
C GLU A 46 26.47 11.93 -34.62
N SER A 47 25.66 11.32 -35.48
CA SER A 47 25.13 9.96 -35.42
C SER A 47 26.22 8.91 -35.18
N ILE A 48 26.07 8.14 -34.10
CA ILE A 48 26.83 6.90 -33.86
C ILE A 48 25.83 5.73 -33.79
N VAL A 49 25.90 4.92 -34.85
CA VAL A 49 25.71 3.46 -34.96
C VAL A 49 24.70 2.80 -34.01
N GLU A 50 23.60 2.39 -34.66
CA GLU A 50 22.59 1.42 -34.22
C GLU A 50 23.24 0.11 -33.73
N ASN A 51 22.89 -0.31 -32.53
CA ASN A 51 22.78 -1.71 -32.15
C ASN A 51 21.45 -1.87 -31.42
N GLU A 52 20.41 -2.13 -32.20
CA GLU A 52 19.11 -2.61 -31.71
C GLU A 52 19.29 -4.04 -31.18
N GLU A 53 19.46 -4.19 -29.87
CA GLU A 53 18.95 -5.39 -29.19
C GLU A 53 17.51 -5.10 -28.78
N VAL A 54 16.60 -5.58 -29.62
CA VAL A 54 15.16 -5.65 -29.34
C VAL A 54 14.98 -6.60 -28.16
N VAL A 55 14.97 -6.05 -26.94
CA VAL A 55 14.51 -6.77 -25.76
C VAL A 55 12.98 -6.75 -25.80
N ASP A 56 12.42 -7.94 -25.95
CA ASP A 56 11.00 -8.24 -26.09
C ASP A 56 10.24 -7.86 -24.78
N GLU A 57 9.96 -6.57 -24.58
CA GLU A 57 9.09 -6.07 -23.51
C GLU A 57 7.62 -6.26 -23.89
N ASN A 58 7.20 -7.52 -23.94
CA ASN A 58 5.79 -7.88 -23.88
C ASN A 58 5.62 -9.03 -22.90
N VAL A 59 6.16 -8.85 -21.68
CA VAL A 59 5.72 -9.62 -20.51
C VAL A 59 4.40 -9.03 -20.05
N LEU A 60 3.38 -9.29 -20.87
CA LEU A 60 1.98 -9.20 -20.48
C LEU A 60 1.87 -10.02 -19.18
N GLN A 61 1.65 -9.33 -18.06
CA GLN A 61 1.39 -9.97 -16.78
C GLN A 61 0.26 -10.98 -16.97
N LYS A 62 0.65 -12.25 -17.04
CA LYS A 62 -0.27 -13.37 -17.09
C LYS A 62 -1.18 -13.21 -15.87
N PRO A 63 -2.52 -13.17 -16.02
CA PRO A 63 -3.40 -13.04 -14.89
C PRO A 63 -3.05 -14.13 -13.88
N ALA A 64 -2.83 -13.68 -12.64
CA ALA A 64 -2.46 -14.51 -11.50
C ALA A 64 -3.29 -15.79 -11.52
N ASN A 65 -2.61 -16.91 -11.33
CA ASN A 65 -3.17 -18.25 -11.27
C ASN A 65 -4.52 -18.20 -10.56
N ASN A 66 -5.61 -18.39 -11.31
CA ASN A 66 -6.86 -18.83 -10.71
C ASN A 66 -6.49 -20.11 -9.97
N LYS A 67 -6.32 -20.01 -8.65
CA LYS A 67 -6.26 -21.17 -7.77
C LYS A 67 -7.51 -21.96 -8.14
N GLU A 68 -7.33 -23.08 -8.85
CA GLU A 68 -8.44 -23.97 -9.18
C GLU A 68 -9.01 -24.37 -7.83
N VAL A 69 -10.09 -23.70 -7.46
CA VAL A 69 -10.91 -24.09 -6.33
C VAL A 69 -11.40 -25.46 -6.72
N GLU A 70 -10.86 -26.50 -6.08
CA GLU A 70 -11.43 -27.83 -6.17
C GLU A 70 -12.90 -27.68 -5.78
N ILE A 71 -13.77 -27.77 -6.78
CA ILE A 71 -15.20 -27.81 -6.58
C ILE A 71 -15.43 -29.15 -5.90
N ILE A 72 -15.42 -29.14 -4.57
CA ILE A 72 -15.80 -30.29 -3.75
C ILE A 72 -17.21 -30.65 -4.24
N SER A 73 -17.34 -31.87 -4.78
CA SER A 73 -18.64 -32.38 -5.22
C SER A 73 -19.65 -32.18 -4.10
N PRO A 74 -20.84 -31.63 -4.40
CA PRO A 74 -21.86 -31.39 -3.38
C PRO A 74 -22.09 -32.69 -2.61
N LYS A 75 -22.06 -32.62 -1.27
CA LYS A 75 -22.52 -33.73 -0.43
C LYS A 75 -23.96 -34.04 -0.84
N GLU A 76 -24.12 -35.10 -1.62
CA GLU A 76 -25.43 -35.69 -1.89
C GLU A 76 -25.96 -36.17 -0.53
N ASP A 77 -27.20 -35.78 -0.22
CA ASP A 77 -28.04 -36.26 0.89
C ASP A 77 -27.96 -35.51 2.25
N LEU A 78 -28.13 -34.18 2.23
CA LEU A 78 -28.62 -33.40 3.39
C LEU A 78 -30.13 -33.16 3.26
N ASP A 79 -30.90 -34.23 3.09
CA ASP A 79 -32.30 -34.12 2.64
C ASP A 79 -33.32 -33.84 3.76
N GLU A 80 -32.98 -34.10 5.02
CA GLU A 80 -33.88 -33.92 6.17
C GLU A 80 -33.28 -33.01 7.24
N CYS A 81 -34.08 -32.05 7.71
CA CYS A 81 -33.72 -31.13 8.79
C CYS A 81 -34.89 -30.87 9.74
N VAL A 82 -34.56 -30.56 10.99
CA VAL A 82 -35.50 -30.10 12.02
C VAL A 82 -35.34 -28.59 12.26
N GLY A 83 -34.15 -28.05 12.04
CA GLY A 83 -33.88 -26.61 12.03
C GLY A 83 -32.63 -26.24 11.22
N ASP A 84 -32.36 -24.94 11.10
CA ASP A 84 -31.27 -24.42 10.23
C ASP A 84 -29.89 -24.95 10.60
N ALA A 85 -29.64 -25.25 11.88
CA ALA A 85 -28.38 -25.81 12.36
C ALA A 85 -28.08 -27.22 11.80
N ASP A 86 -29.09 -27.93 11.27
CA ASP A 86 -28.92 -29.24 10.66
C ASP A 86 -28.45 -29.15 9.19
N CYS A 87 -28.58 -27.97 8.57
CA CYS A 87 -28.38 -27.81 7.12
C CYS A 87 -26.96 -27.43 6.69
N GLY A 88 -26.03 -27.32 7.65
CA GLY A 88 -24.64 -26.99 7.40
C GLY A 88 -24.29 -25.54 7.74
N GLU A 89 -23.04 -25.18 7.48
CA GLU A 89 -22.48 -23.87 7.79
C GLU A 89 -22.48 -22.95 6.55
N HIS A 90 -22.28 -21.66 6.79
CA HIS A 90 -22.05 -20.66 5.76
C HIS A 90 -20.89 -21.05 4.85
N GLU A 91 -21.15 -21.19 3.55
CA GLU A 91 -20.14 -21.56 2.55
C GLU A 91 -19.77 -20.34 1.70
N VAL A 92 -18.50 -19.91 1.75
CA VAL A 92 -17.97 -18.90 0.82
C VAL A 92 -17.63 -19.58 -0.51
N ILE A 93 -18.37 -19.23 -1.57
CA ILE A 93 -18.21 -19.79 -2.91
C ILE A 93 -17.02 -19.15 -3.61
N SER A 94 -16.89 -17.83 -3.47
CA SER A 94 -15.81 -17.06 -4.09
C SER A 94 -15.60 -15.76 -3.33
N ALA A 95 -14.36 -15.30 -3.27
CA ALA A 95 -14.00 -14.00 -2.75
C ALA A 95 -13.15 -13.27 -3.80
N SER A 96 -13.36 -11.96 -3.93
CA SER A 96 -12.66 -11.13 -4.91
C SER A 96 -12.45 -9.73 -4.36
N CYS A 97 -11.42 -9.03 -4.85
CA CYS A 97 -11.15 -7.66 -4.43
C CYS A 97 -11.87 -6.65 -5.33
N PHE A 98 -12.59 -5.71 -4.71
CA PHE A 98 -13.24 -4.61 -5.41
C PHE A 98 -13.07 -3.30 -4.63
N GLN A 99 -12.36 -2.34 -5.23
CA GLN A 99 -12.11 -1.00 -4.64
C GLN A 99 -11.53 -1.04 -3.22
N GLY A 100 -10.61 -1.97 -2.95
CA GLY A 100 -10.00 -2.14 -1.62
C GLY A 100 -10.88 -2.87 -0.60
N ASN A 101 -12.00 -3.48 -1.02
CA ASN A 101 -12.86 -4.31 -0.18
C ASN A 101 -12.84 -5.75 -0.69
N VAL A 102 -13.12 -6.69 0.21
CA VAL A 102 -13.39 -8.09 -0.13
C VAL A 102 -14.88 -8.21 -0.47
N ASN A 103 -15.18 -8.65 -1.68
CA ASN A 103 -16.52 -9.01 -2.14
C ASN A 103 -16.61 -10.54 -2.19
N SER A 104 -17.40 -11.10 -1.27
CA SER A 104 -17.58 -12.54 -1.11
C SER A 104 -18.97 -12.97 -1.52
N GLN A 105 -19.07 -13.96 -2.40
CA GLN A 105 -20.31 -14.68 -2.69
C GLN A 105 -20.41 -15.89 -1.79
N TYR A 106 -21.58 -16.11 -1.20
CA TYR A 106 -21.79 -17.20 -0.25
C TYR A 106 -23.11 -17.93 -0.49
N LYS A 107 -23.21 -19.12 0.10
CA LYS A 107 -24.46 -19.86 0.30
C LYS A 107 -24.70 -20.02 1.79
N ASP A 108 -25.87 -19.57 2.22
CA ASP A 108 -26.43 -19.94 3.51
C ASP A 108 -27.36 -21.12 3.33
N TYR A 109 -27.30 -22.08 4.24
CA TYR A 109 -28.20 -23.22 4.26
C TYR A 109 -29.24 -23.04 5.36
N TYR A 110 -30.50 -23.32 5.05
CA TYR A 110 -31.62 -23.17 5.97
C TYR A 110 -32.65 -24.28 5.79
N CYS A 111 -33.40 -24.57 6.84
CA CYS A 111 -34.41 -25.61 6.85
C CYS A 111 -35.78 -25.04 6.45
N ASP A 112 -36.38 -25.60 5.39
CA ASP A 112 -37.70 -25.19 4.91
C ASP A 112 -38.52 -26.41 4.52
N ASP A 113 -39.63 -26.61 5.24
CA ASP A 113 -40.51 -27.78 5.14
C ASP A 113 -39.76 -29.11 5.32
N GLY A 114 -38.89 -29.16 6.33
CA GLY A 114 -38.11 -30.33 6.69
C GLY A 114 -36.97 -30.67 5.72
N LYS A 115 -36.67 -29.78 4.76
CA LYS A 115 -35.59 -29.96 3.77
C LYS A 115 -34.60 -28.81 3.81
N CYS A 116 -33.32 -29.14 3.66
CA CYS A 116 -32.29 -28.11 3.55
C CYS A 116 -32.32 -27.44 2.18
N LYS A 117 -32.35 -26.10 2.20
CA LYS A 117 -32.29 -25.25 1.02
C LYS A 117 -31.11 -24.32 1.12
N ALA A 118 -30.53 -23.99 -0.03
CA ALA A 118 -29.47 -22.99 -0.12
C ALA A 118 -30.06 -21.64 -0.55
N LYS A 119 -29.63 -20.57 0.12
CA LYS A 119 -29.87 -19.18 -0.26
C LYS A 119 -28.54 -18.54 -0.61
N GLY A 120 -28.40 -18.10 -1.85
CA GLY A 120 -27.25 -17.33 -2.28
C GLY A 120 -27.29 -15.90 -1.73
N GLY A 121 -26.12 -15.35 -1.43
CA GLY A 121 -25.94 -13.96 -1.05
C GLY A 121 -24.56 -13.43 -1.41
N SER A 122 -24.37 -12.13 -1.21
CA SER A 122 -23.09 -11.46 -1.35
C SER A 122 -22.85 -10.53 -0.16
N THR A 123 -21.61 -10.48 0.32
CA THR A 123 -21.19 -9.53 1.36
C THR A 123 -20.02 -8.71 0.86
N ILE A 124 -19.92 -7.47 1.34
CA ILE A 124 -18.78 -6.59 1.11
C ILE A 124 -18.16 -6.31 2.47
N GLU A 125 -16.93 -6.76 2.66
CA GLU A 125 -16.12 -6.50 3.85
C GLU A 125 -15.04 -5.48 3.50
N SER A 126 -15.03 -4.36 4.23
CA SER A 126 -14.03 -3.32 4.04
C SER A 126 -12.74 -3.68 4.77
N CYS A 127 -11.64 -3.80 4.03
CA CYS A 127 -10.31 -3.84 4.64
C CYS A 127 -10.00 -2.48 5.29
N ASP A 128 -9.22 -2.49 6.36
CA ASP A 128 -8.76 -1.26 7.00
C ASP A 128 -7.91 -0.44 6.02
N ARG A 129 -8.41 0.75 5.64
CA ARG A 129 -7.82 1.61 4.59
C ARG A 129 -6.41 2.13 4.90
N GLY A 130 -5.89 1.92 6.10
CA GLY A 130 -4.51 2.25 6.46
C GLY A 130 -3.61 1.03 6.69
N LEU A 131 -4.17 -0.09 7.12
CA LEU A 131 -3.43 -1.22 7.67
C LEU A 131 -3.50 -2.48 6.82
N GLU A 132 -4.48 -2.58 5.93
CA GLU A 132 -4.74 -3.78 5.14
C GLU A 132 -4.85 -3.48 3.65
N LEU A 133 -4.54 -4.48 2.83
CA LEU A 133 -4.71 -4.47 1.39
C LEU A 133 -5.56 -5.67 1.00
N CYS A 134 -6.59 -5.45 0.19
CA CYS A 134 -7.29 -6.56 -0.43
C CYS A 134 -6.42 -7.19 -1.52
N ARG A 135 -6.05 -8.45 -1.37
CA ARG A 135 -5.35 -9.25 -2.37
C ARG A 135 -5.94 -10.66 -2.41
N GLU A 136 -6.20 -11.16 -3.62
CA GLU A 136 -6.73 -12.52 -3.83
C GLU A 136 -8.04 -12.83 -3.06
N GLY A 137 -8.86 -11.81 -2.79
CA GLY A 137 -10.13 -11.97 -2.07
C GLY A 137 -9.99 -11.99 -0.54
N GLU A 138 -8.85 -11.58 0.00
CA GLU A 138 -8.60 -11.51 1.45
C GLU A 138 -8.01 -10.14 1.82
N CYS A 139 -8.32 -9.65 3.03
CA CYS A 139 -7.64 -8.50 3.62
C CYS A 139 -6.32 -8.97 4.25
N ILE A 140 -5.20 -8.45 3.73
CA ILE A 140 -3.86 -8.81 4.20
C ILE A 140 -3.24 -7.59 4.87
N GLU A 141 -2.71 -7.76 6.09
CA GLU A 141 -1.98 -6.71 6.79
C GLU A 141 -0.77 -6.23 5.97
N ILE A 142 -0.72 -4.94 5.68
CA ILE A 142 0.34 -4.30 4.89
C ILE A 142 1.71 -4.52 5.51
N ALA A 143 1.81 -4.51 6.85
CA ALA A 143 3.05 -4.75 7.59
C ALA A 143 3.63 -6.16 7.39
N THR A 144 2.85 -7.09 6.82
CA THR A 144 3.32 -8.46 6.52
C THR A 144 3.78 -8.64 5.08
N LEU A 145 3.39 -7.70 4.19
CA LEU A 145 3.68 -7.74 2.77
C LEU A 145 5.09 -7.20 2.48
N PRO A 146 5.77 -7.73 1.45
CA PRO A 146 7.11 -7.28 1.09
C PRO A 146 7.11 -5.82 0.64
N CYS A 147 8.16 -5.11 1.05
CA CYS A 147 8.56 -3.81 0.55
C CYS A 147 9.98 -3.97 0.01
N ASN A 148 10.22 -3.58 -1.24
CA ASN A 148 11.53 -3.78 -1.87
C ASN A 148 12.29 -2.47 -1.91
N ASP A 149 13.46 -2.46 -1.28
CA ASP A 149 14.38 -1.32 -1.25
C ASP A 149 15.67 -1.69 -1.98
N THR A 150 16.07 -0.92 -3.01
CA THR A 150 17.20 -1.32 -3.86
C THR A 150 18.56 -1.09 -3.20
N ASP A 151 18.66 -0.18 -2.23
CA ASP A 151 19.90 0.18 -1.53
C ASP A 151 20.04 -0.49 -0.15
N GLY A 152 19.02 -1.26 0.26
CA GLY A 152 19.00 -1.99 1.52
C GLY A 152 18.44 -1.22 2.73
N GLY A 153 17.75 -0.09 2.53
CA GLY A 153 16.98 0.57 3.58
C GLY A 153 17.32 2.05 3.70
N LYS A 154 18.16 2.39 4.68
CA LYS A 154 18.62 3.77 4.89
C LYS A 154 20.09 3.83 4.47
N ASN A 155 20.34 4.09 3.20
CA ASN A 155 21.66 4.08 2.59
C ASN A 155 21.90 5.34 1.75
N TYR A 156 22.32 6.40 2.43
CA TYR A 156 22.55 7.70 1.84
C TYR A 156 23.72 7.77 0.85
N LEU A 157 24.49 6.69 0.67
CA LEU A 157 25.70 6.65 -0.19
C LEU A 157 25.43 6.04 -1.57
N GLU A 158 24.26 5.42 -1.77
CA GLU A 158 23.85 4.79 -3.03
C GLU A 158 22.42 5.23 -3.34
N ALA A 159 22.15 5.60 -4.58
CA ALA A 159 20.80 6.02 -4.94
C ALA A 159 19.82 4.83 -4.89
N GLY A 160 18.75 4.99 -4.11
CA GLY A 160 17.71 4.03 -3.83
C GLY A 160 16.42 4.21 -4.62
N LYS A 161 15.66 3.10 -4.67
CA LYS A 161 14.27 3.02 -5.10
C LYS A 161 13.52 2.06 -4.19
N VAL A 162 12.43 2.54 -3.61
CA VAL A 162 11.50 1.74 -2.83
C VAL A 162 10.26 1.41 -3.66
N VAL A 163 9.86 0.14 -3.65
CA VAL A 163 8.56 -0.32 -4.14
C VAL A 163 7.81 -0.92 -2.96
N ASP A 164 6.75 -0.24 -2.52
CA ASP A 164 6.01 -0.63 -1.33
C ASP A 164 5.03 -1.80 -1.55
N ALA A 165 4.40 -2.27 -0.47
CA ALA A 165 3.40 -3.34 -0.53
C ALA A 165 2.17 -3.03 -1.42
N LYS A 166 1.90 -1.75 -1.68
CA LYS A 166 0.83 -1.27 -2.56
C LYS A 166 1.29 -1.09 -4.02
N GLY A 167 2.57 -1.34 -4.30
CA GLY A 167 3.19 -1.15 -5.61
C GLY A 167 3.50 0.32 -5.92
N LYS A 168 3.47 1.21 -4.92
CA LYS A 168 3.87 2.60 -5.09
C LYS A 168 5.39 2.68 -5.08
N GLU A 169 5.94 3.41 -6.04
CA GLU A 169 7.37 3.69 -6.12
C GLU A 169 7.72 4.98 -5.40
N PHE A 170 8.88 4.97 -4.73
CA PHE A 170 9.51 6.11 -4.08
C PHE A 170 10.98 6.10 -4.48
N PHE A 171 11.57 7.29 -4.62
CA PHE A 171 12.94 7.48 -5.08
C PHE A 171 13.63 8.46 -4.16
N ASP A 172 14.93 8.27 -3.98
CA ASP A 172 15.76 9.28 -3.35
C ASP A 172 15.83 10.53 -4.21
N GLU A 173 15.90 11.69 -3.55
CA GLU A 173 15.93 12.97 -4.23
C GLU A 173 16.83 13.98 -3.52
N CYS A 174 17.73 14.61 -4.28
CA CYS A 174 18.49 15.75 -3.78
C CYS A 174 17.60 17.00 -3.73
N LEU A 175 17.05 17.31 -2.55
CA LEU A 175 16.27 18.53 -2.32
C LEU A 175 17.12 19.80 -2.43
N THR A 176 18.37 19.72 -1.98
CA THR A 176 19.37 20.79 -2.11
C THR A 176 20.76 20.17 -2.29
N ALA A 177 21.78 20.98 -2.54
CA ALA A 177 23.17 20.51 -2.64
C ALA A 177 23.69 19.76 -1.39
N PHE A 178 23.07 19.94 -0.22
CA PHE A 178 23.49 19.31 1.04
C PHE A 178 22.37 18.55 1.74
N LYS A 179 21.24 18.31 1.05
CA LYS A 179 20.06 17.68 1.64
C LYS A 179 19.52 16.62 0.70
N LEU A 180 19.51 15.38 1.17
CA LEU A 180 18.92 14.22 0.54
C LEU A 180 17.55 13.95 1.19
N GLN A 181 16.54 13.69 0.38
CA GLN A 181 15.32 13.03 0.81
C GLN A 181 15.47 11.56 0.48
N GLU A 182 15.69 10.75 1.51
CA GLU A 182 15.88 9.31 1.43
C GLU A 182 14.52 8.62 1.41
N ALA A 183 14.25 7.77 0.41
CA ALA A 183 13.14 6.86 0.41
C ALA A 183 13.54 5.54 1.10
N PHE A 184 12.73 5.04 2.03
CA PHE A 184 13.02 3.75 2.65
C PHE A 184 11.74 2.95 2.99
N CYS A 185 11.88 1.64 3.14
CA CYS A 185 10.79 0.78 3.61
C CYS A 185 10.49 0.95 5.12
N THR A 186 9.27 1.38 5.45
CA THR A 186 8.69 1.41 6.81
C THR A 186 7.73 0.24 7.06
N ALA A 187 8.20 -0.74 7.83
CA ALA A 187 7.48 -1.51 8.86
C ALA A 187 7.97 -2.96 8.95
N GLY A 188 8.42 -3.35 10.15
CA GLY A 188 8.85 -4.70 10.50
C GLY A 188 10.33 -4.94 10.23
N GLU A 189 10.97 -5.73 11.10
CA GLU A 189 12.23 -6.38 10.75
C GLU A 189 12.04 -7.05 9.37
N PHE A 190 12.99 -6.90 8.45
CA PHE A 190 13.03 -7.58 7.13
C PHE A 190 12.12 -7.04 6.00
N ASN A 191 12.25 -5.77 5.56
CA ASN A 191 11.77 -5.31 4.25
C ASN A 191 10.27 -5.56 4.00
N LYS A 192 9.43 -5.10 4.93
CA LYS A 192 7.97 -5.19 4.81
C LYS A 192 7.34 -3.81 4.93
N GLY A 193 6.08 -3.69 4.52
CA GLY A 193 5.27 -2.49 4.78
C GLY A 193 5.20 -1.46 3.66
N VAL A 194 5.18 -0.18 4.05
CA VAL A 194 4.97 0.97 3.16
C VAL A 194 6.30 1.68 2.88
N GLY A 195 6.39 2.44 1.78
CA GLY A 195 7.50 3.36 1.58
C GLY A 195 7.28 4.64 2.38
N ASP A 196 8.35 5.21 2.93
CA ASP A 196 8.36 6.52 3.60
C ASP A 196 9.61 7.31 3.24
N TYR A 197 9.69 8.54 3.73
CA TYR A 197 10.80 9.45 3.48
C TYR A 197 11.45 9.93 4.77
N GLU A 198 12.76 10.19 4.71
CA GLU A 198 13.45 11.01 5.69
C GLU A 198 14.36 12.03 5.03
N ASP A 199 14.41 13.20 5.63
CA ASP A 199 15.26 14.29 5.17
C ASP A 199 16.60 14.21 5.91
N VAL A 200 17.67 13.88 5.19
CA VAL A 200 19.03 13.76 5.70
C VAL A 200 19.90 14.88 5.17
N ARG A 201 20.76 15.41 6.03
CA ARG A 201 21.80 16.35 5.63
C ARG A 201 23.07 15.57 5.37
N CYS A 202 23.67 15.73 4.18
CA CYS A 202 24.97 15.14 3.88
C CYS A 202 26.05 15.69 4.83
N GLU A 203 27.14 14.94 5.02
CA GLU A 203 28.24 15.38 5.88
C GLU A 203 28.89 16.69 5.36
N ASP A 204 29.66 17.38 6.20
CA ASP A 204 30.19 18.72 5.89
C ASP A 204 31.15 18.74 4.67
N ASP A 205 31.73 17.59 4.32
CA ASP A 205 32.60 17.34 3.16
C ASP A 205 31.91 16.56 2.03
N GLU A 206 30.58 16.43 2.08
CA GLU A 206 29.76 15.75 1.08
C GLU A 206 28.77 16.71 0.40
N VAL A 207 28.40 16.36 -0.83
CA VAL A 207 27.31 16.98 -1.57
C VAL A 207 26.33 15.93 -2.04
N CYS A 208 25.05 16.28 -2.03
CA CYS A 208 24.04 15.46 -2.67
C CYS A 208 24.19 15.60 -4.19
N SER A 209 24.50 14.49 -4.86
CA SER A 209 24.68 14.43 -6.30
C SER A 209 24.15 13.12 -6.82
N VAL A 210 23.29 13.16 -7.85
CA VAL A 210 22.65 11.95 -8.42
C VAL A 210 21.92 11.14 -7.33
N ASN A 211 21.13 11.83 -6.51
CA ASN A 211 20.26 11.26 -5.49
C ASN A 211 20.97 10.42 -4.41
N HIS A 212 22.21 10.75 -4.08
CA HIS A 212 22.91 10.23 -2.90
C HIS A 212 23.95 11.25 -2.41
N CYS A 213 24.37 11.14 -1.16
CA CYS A 213 25.47 11.92 -0.61
C CYS A 213 26.82 11.35 -1.10
N LYS A 214 27.70 12.25 -1.54
CA LYS A 214 29.01 11.90 -2.08
C LYS A 214 30.05 12.93 -1.67
N ALA A 215 31.25 12.45 -1.29
CA ALA A 215 32.38 13.31 -0.98
C ALA A 215 32.70 14.30 -2.11
N VAL A 216 32.98 15.55 -1.74
CA VAL A 216 33.49 16.57 -2.66
C VAL A 216 34.94 16.19 -3.02
N PRO A 217 35.30 16.05 -4.31
CA PRO A 217 36.68 15.77 -4.68
C PRO A 217 37.59 16.91 -4.21
N ASP A 218 38.72 16.56 -3.59
CA ASP A 218 39.77 17.54 -3.28
C ASP A 218 40.25 18.17 -4.60
N ASP A 219 40.14 19.50 -4.72
CA ASP A 219 40.69 20.24 -5.85
C ASP A 219 42.24 20.11 -5.83
N GLU A 220 42.79 19.16 -6.60
CA GLU A 220 44.24 18.99 -6.83
C GLU A 220 44.85 20.09 -7.70
#